data_AF-A0A085Z3W1-F1
#
_entry.id   AF-A0A085Z3W1-F1
#
_cell.length_a   1.000
_cell.length_b   1.000
_cell.length_c   1.000
_cell.angle_alpha   90.00
_cell.angle_beta   90.00
_cell.angle_gamma   90.00
#
_symmetry.space_group_name_H-M   'P 1'
#
loop_
_entity.id
_entity.type
_entity.pdbx_description
1 polymer ?
#
loop_
_entity_poly.entity_id
_entity_poly.type
_entity_poly.pdbx_seq_one_letter_code
_entity_poly.pdbx_strand_id
1 'polypeptide(L)'
;MEKSDLHGIFYNEEYLLTVTKGYVQLNTNIETDHKPFFPKILWREKYEYEEKDHLIQISENLAVLPTSDFNFEVILILDLDQHLPMRRFK
;
A
#
# COMPACT_ATOMS: atom_id res chain seq x y z
N MET A 1 5.62 12.89 9.30
CA MET A 1 4.52 12.44 8.42
C MET A 1 3.31 12.26 9.32
N GLU A 2 2.19 12.91 9.00
CA GLU A 2 0.97 12.77 9.78
C GLU A 2 0.20 11.51 9.38
N LYS A 3 -0.61 10.96 10.29
CA LYS A 3 -1.44 9.77 10.03
C LYS A 3 -2.35 9.92 8.79
N SER A 4 -2.81 11.13 8.51
CA SER A 4 -3.59 11.47 7.32
C SER A 4 -2.81 11.35 6.01
N ASP A 5 -1.48 11.46 6.05
CA ASP A 5 -0.64 11.42 4.85
C ASP A 5 -0.64 10.03 4.21
N LEU A 6 -0.93 8.98 4.99
CA LEU A 6 -0.97 7.59 4.53
C LEU A 6 -2.33 7.18 3.95
N HIS A 7 -3.40 7.95 4.19
CA HIS A 7 -4.69 7.65 3.58
C HIS A 7 -4.70 8.05 2.10
N GLY A 8 -5.15 7.15 1.24
CA GLY A 8 -5.23 7.43 -0.19
C GLY A 8 -5.23 6.16 -1.02
N ILE A 9 -5.12 6.38 -2.32
CA ILE A 9 -4.98 5.32 -3.30
C ILE A 9 -3.57 5.41 -3.87
N PHE A 10 -2.86 4.29 -3.85
CA PHE A 10 -1.53 4.13 -4.39
C PHE A 10 -1.58 3.05 -5.46
N TYR A 11 -0.76 3.15 -6.50
CA TYR A 11 -0.76 2.18 -7.58
C TYR A 11 0.61 2.05 -8.24
N ASN A 12 0.79 0.93 -8.91
CA ASN A 12 1.79 0.76 -9.95
C ASN A 12 1.15 0.04 -11.16
N GLU A 13 1.94 -0.55 -12.03
CA GLU A 13 1.43 -1.23 -13.23
C GLU A 13 0.58 -2.47 -12.93
N GLU A 14 0.76 -3.06 -11.74
CA GLU A 14 0.24 -4.38 -11.38
C GLU A 14 -0.67 -4.37 -10.16
N TYR A 15 -0.49 -3.40 -9.25
CA TYR A 15 -1.14 -3.34 -7.96
C TYR A 15 -1.81 -1.99 -7.70
N LEU A 16 -2.91 -2.05 -6.94
CA LEU A 16 -3.64 -0.90 -6.43
C LEU A 16 -3.83 -1.09 -4.93
N LEU A 17 -3.22 -0.22 -4.13
CA LEU A 17 -3.35 -0.18 -2.68
C LEU A 17 -4.33 0.94 -2.30
N THR A 18 -5.34 0.60 -1.52
CA THR A 18 -6.29 1.55 -0.96
C THR A 18 -6.13 1.58 0.56
N VAL A 19 -5.78 2.74 1.10
CA VAL A 19 -5.63 2.98 2.54
C VAL A 19 -6.69 3.97 2.99
N THR A 20 -7.57 3.54 3.89
CA THR A 20 -8.63 4.36 4.48
C THR A 20 -8.53 4.33 6.01
N LYS A 21 -9.31 5.16 6.70
CA LYS A 21 -9.40 5.12 8.18
C LYS A 21 -9.91 3.79 8.74
N GLY A 22 -10.60 2.97 7.93
CA GLY A 22 -11.23 1.74 8.38
C GLY A 22 -10.53 0.47 7.91
N TYR A 23 -9.90 0.52 6.73
CA TYR A 23 -9.29 -0.65 6.13
C TYR A 23 -8.12 -0.30 5.21
N VAL A 24 -7.28 -1.29 5.02
CA VAL A 24 -6.23 -1.37 4.01
C VAL A 24 -6.59 -2.50 3.05
N GLN A 25 -6.45 -2.28 1.75
CA GLN A 25 -6.78 -3.29 0.73
C GLN A 25 -5.78 -3.24 -0.41
N LEU A 26 -5.30 -4.40 -0.83
CA LEU A 26 -4.44 -4.56 -2.00
C LEU A 26 -5.20 -5.30 -3.10
N ASN A 27 -5.25 -4.70 -4.28
CA ASN A 27 -5.78 -5.32 -5.49
C ASN A 27 -4.65 -5.55 -6.49
N THR A 28 -4.87 -6.49 -7.42
CA THR A 28 -3.96 -6.77 -8.55
C THR A 28 -4.71 -6.86 -9.88
N ASN A 29 -3.98 -6.61 -10.97
CA ASN A 29 -4.40 -6.80 -12.35
C ASN A 29 -3.56 -7.83 -13.14
N ILE A 30 -2.62 -8.53 -12.48
CA ILE A 30 -1.63 -9.41 -13.14
C ILE A 30 -2.31 -10.49 -14.02
N GLU A 31 -3.49 -10.96 -13.61
CA GLU A 31 -4.25 -12.01 -14.31
C GLU A 31 -5.28 -11.44 -15.30
N THR A 32 -5.14 -10.18 -15.73
CA THR A 32 -6.17 -9.50 -16.53
C THR A 32 -5.62 -8.92 -17.82
N ASP A 33 -6.33 -9.17 -18.92
CA ASP A 33 -5.99 -8.64 -20.25
C ASP A 33 -6.36 -7.14 -20.41
N HIS A 34 -7.16 -6.60 -19.48
CA HIS A 34 -7.69 -5.24 -19.53
C HIS A 34 -7.11 -4.34 -18.43
N LYS A 35 -5.85 -3.92 -18.60
CA LYS A 35 -5.30 -2.81 -17.79
C LYS A 35 -6.03 -1.50 -18.14
N PRO A 36 -6.34 -0.61 -17.17
CA PRO A 36 -5.85 -0.57 -15.79
C PRO A 36 -6.87 -1.04 -14.74
N PHE A 37 -7.77 -1.98 -15.04
CA PHE A 37 -8.69 -2.49 -14.03
C PHE A 37 -7.94 -3.44 -13.07
N PHE A 38 -8.13 -3.28 -11.75
CA PHE A 38 -7.56 -4.14 -10.71
C PHE A 38 -8.66 -4.99 -10.03
N PRO A 39 -9.25 -5.97 -10.73
CA PRO A 39 -10.48 -6.63 -10.28
C PRO A 39 -10.25 -7.62 -9.12
N LYS A 40 -9.03 -8.14 -8.94
CA LYS A 40 -8.74 -9.16 -7.94
C LYS A 40 -8.25 -8.51 -6.65
N ILE A 41 -8.97 -8.72 -5.55
CA ILE A 41 -8.52 -8.35 -4.20
C ILE A 41 -7.58 -9.47 -3.71
N LEU A 42 -6.33 -9.12 -3.38
CA LEU A 42 -5.38 -10.04 -2.77
C LEU A 42 -5.64 -10.19 -1.28
N TRP A 43 -5.88 -9.08 -0.59
CA TRP A 43 -6.24 -9.07 0.83
C TRP A 43 -6.91 -7.75 1.22
N ARG A 44 -7.60 -7.78 2.36
CA ARG A 44 -8.21 -6.62 3.01
C ARG A 44 -8.17 -6.77 4.52
N GLU A 45 -7.62 -5.79 5.19
CA GLU A 45 -7.40 -5.79 6.63
C GLU A 45 -7.94 -4.53 7.28
N LYS A 46 -8.15 -4.59 8.59
CA LYS A 46 -8.44 -3.39 9.37
C LYS A 46 -7.22 -2.47 9.34
N TYR A 47 -7.47 -1.18 9.20
CA TYR A 47 -6.42 -0.19 9.31
C TYR A 47 -5.98 -0.06 10.78
N GLU A 48 -4.71 -0.28 11.01
CA GLU A 48 -4.03 -0.09 12.29
C GLU A 48 -2.95 0.99 12.10
N TYR A 49 -2.38 1.53 13.17
CA TYR A 49 -1.29 2.49 13.03
C TYR A 49 -0.35 2.33 14.20
N GLU A 50 0.88 1.95 13.89
CA GLU A 50 1.94 1.79 14.88
C GLU A 50 3.28 2.21 14.26
N GLU A 51 4.05 3.02 14.98
CA GLU A 51 5.41 3.40 14.59
C GLU A 51 6.42 2.52 15.33
N LYS A 52 7.29 1.81 14.60
CA LYS A 52 8.34 0.93 15.15
C LYS A 52 9.61 1.08 14.35
N ASP A 53 10.75 1.33 15.01
CA ASP A 53 12.09 1.17 14.41
C ASP A 53 12.24 1.73 12.99
N HIS A 54 11.72 2.95 12.75
CA HIS A 54 11.71 3.65 11.46
C HIS A 54 10.74 3.13 10.39
N LEU A 55 9.82 2.25 10.76
CA LEU A 55 8.70 1.76 9.95
C LEU A 55 7.37 2.26 10.53
N ILE A 56 6.39 2.43 9.65
CA ILE A 56 5.00 2.68 10.02
C ILE A 56 4.18 1.46 9.62
N GLN A 57 3.78 0.66 10.60
CA GLN A 57 2.88 -0.46 10.40
C GLN A 57 1.44 0.04 10.33
N ILE A 58 0.74 -0.25 9.23
CA ILE A 58 -0.66 0.17 9.02
C ILE A 58 -1.65 -0.99 8.84
N SER A 59 -1.16 -2.22 8.72
CA SER A 59 -1.94 -3.43 8.91
C SER A 59 -1.01 -4.60 9.28
N GLU A 60 -1.58 -5.80 9.45
CA GLU A 60 -0.80 -7.01 9.75
C GLU A 60 0.20 -7.31 8.61
N ASN A 61 -0.25 -7.15 7.36
CA ASN A 61 0.54 -7.40 6.16
C ASN A 61 1.06 -6.13 5.48
N LEU A 62 1.09 -4.99 6.17
CA LEU A 62 1.58 -3.73 5.59
C LEU A 62 2.34 -2.87 6.58
N ALA A 63 3.62 -2.70 6.29
CA ALA A 63 4.47 -1.66 6.83
C ALA A 63 4.82 -0.63 5.73
N VAL A 64 5.23 0.57 6.13
CA VAL A 64 5.64 1.64 5.22
C VAL A 64 6.98 2.18 5.72
N LEU A 65 7.97 2.27 4.83
CA LEU A 65 9.22 2.96 5.09
C LEU A 65 9.05 4.44 4.70
N PRO A 66 9.12 5.38 5.66
CA PRO A 66 9.07 6.80 5.36
C PRO A 66 10.39 7.21 4.68
N THR A 67 10.34 7.43 3.36
CA THR A 67 11.46 7.99 2.60
C THR A 67 11.43 9.51 2.64
N SER A 68 12.60 10.16 2.58
CA SER A 68 12.72 11.62 2.45
C SER A 68 12.32 12.15 1.07
N ASP A 69 12.12 11.27 0.10
CA ASP A 69 11.80 11.61 -1.28
C ASP A 69 10.29 11.79 -1.50
N PHE A 70 9.92 12.79 -2.32
CA PHE A 70 8.52 13.12 -2.65
C PHE A 70 7.79 12.02 -3.45
N ASN A 71 8.54 11.07 -4.00
CA ASN A 71 8.01 9.80 -4.48
C ASN A 71 7.90 8.87 -3.28
N PHE A 72 6.72 8.81 -2.65
CA PHE A 72 6.48 7.89 -1.54
C PHE A 72 6.73 6.44 -1.96
N GLU A 73 7.90 5.89 -1.64
CA GLU A 73 8.17 4.47 -1.84
C GLU A 73 7.52 3.69 -0.70
N VAL A 74 6.30 3.19 -0.93
CA VAL A 74 5.59 2.35 0.04
C VAL A 74 6.09 0.91 -0.08
N ILE A 75 7.02 0.52 0.78
CA ILE A 75 7.52 -0.87 0.82
C ILE A 75 6.48 -1.78 1.46
N LEU A 76 5.72 -2.55 0.67
CA LEU A 76 4.76 -3.53 1.18
C LEU A 76 5.47 -4.77 1.72
N ILE A 77 5.68 -4.89 3.04
CA ILE A 77 6.13 -6.14 3.64
C ILE A 77 4.93 -7.09 3.74
N LEU A 78 4.58 -7.71 2.61
CA LEU A 78 3.84 -8.95 2.63
C LEU A 78 4.76 -10.03 3.20
N ASP A 79 4.20 -11.14 3.68
CA ASP A 79 4.86 -12.36 4.18
C ASP A 79 5.76 -13.07 3.11
N LEU A 80 6.34 -12.31 2.18
CA LEU A 80 6.97 -12.70 0.91
C LEU A 80 8.27 -11.93 0.59
N ASP A 81 8.83 -11.10 1.48
CA ASP A 81 10.08 -10.33 1.22
C ASP A 81 10.04 -9.51 -0.08
N GLN A 82 8.89 -8.91 -0.42
CA GLN A 82 8.72 -8.14 -1.65
C GLN A 82 8.78 -6.63 -1.40
N HIS A 83 9.50 -5.91 -2.24
CA HIS A 83 9.53 -4.44 -2.25
C HIS A 83 8.78 -3.93 -3.48
N LEU A 84 7.65 -3.26 -3.27
CA LEU A 84 6.80 -2.75 -4.34
C LEU A 84 6.84 -1.22 -4.39
N PRO A 85 7.50 -0.59 -5.37
CA PRO A 85 7.42 0.85 -5.53
C PRO A 85 5.99 1.22 -5.97
N MET A 86 5.34 2.12 -5.24
CA MET A 86 3.97 2.56 -5.52
C MET A 86 3.91 4.09 -5.67
N ARG A 87 3.00 4.59 -6.50
CA ARG A 87 2.74 6.04 -6.69
C ARG A 87 1.38 6.40 -6.14
N ARG A 88 1.28 7.52 -5.41
CA ARG A 88 0.00 8.04 -4.90
C ARG A 88 -0.81 8.70 -6.04
N PHE A 89 -2.12 8.44 -6.08
CA PHE A 89 -3.05 9.26 -6.86
C PHE A 89 -3.08 10.68 -6.27
N LYS A 90 -2.80 11.70 -7.09
CA LYS A 90 -2.91 13.12 -6.72
C LYS A 90 -4.34 13.62 -6.87
#